data_AF-A0A2R7NI68-F1
#
_entry.id   AF-A0A2R7NI68-F1
#
_cell.length_a   1.000
_cell.length_b   1.000
_cell.length_c   1.000
_cell.angle_alpha   90.00
_cell.angle_beta   90.00
_cell.angle_gamma   90.00
#
_symmetry.space_group_name_H-M   'P 1'
#
loop_
_entity.id
_entity.type
_entity.pdbx_description
1 polymer ?
#
loop_
_entity_poly.entity_id
_entity_poly.type
_entity_poly.pdbx_seq_one_letter_code
_entity_poly.pdbx_strand_id
1 'polypeptide(L)' 'MTNNQVQIITTAPSYGAADIERLVTFPIEQATSNISGITELRSFSRFGLSLVTVVF' A
#
# COMPACT_ATOMS: atom_id res chain seq x y z
N MET A 1 8.80 20.02 10.62
CA MET A 1 8.12 19.70 9.35
C MET A 1 7.26 18.47 9.61
N THR A 2 5.95 18.55 9.40
CA THR A 2 5.04 17.39 9.50
C THR A 2 4.98 16.71 8.14
N ASN A 3 5.34 15.43 8.06
CA ASN A 3 5.10 14.64 6.85
C ASN A 3 3.60 14.32 6.78
N ASN A 4 2.94 14.77 5.71
CA ASN A 4 1.55 14.41 5.49
C ASN A 4 1.52 12.99 4.95
N GLN A 5 1.01 12.05 5.75
CA GLN A 5 0.96 10.64 5.36
C GLN A 5 -0.47 10.14 5.27
N VAL A 6 -0.73 9.35 4.23
CA VAL A 6 -1.97 8.59 4.04
C VAL A 6 -1.63 7.11 4.12
N GLN A 7 -2.39 6.36 4.91
CA GLN A 7 -2.26 4.92 5.03
C GLN A 7 -3.49 4.22 4.47
N ILE A 8 -3.25 3.27 3.57
CA ILE A 8 -4.26 2.41 2.97
C ILE A 8 -4.06 1.03 3.59
N ILE A 9 -5.03 0.60 4.40
CA ILE A 9 -5.00 -0.69 5.11
C ILE A 9 -6.06 -1.59 4.49
N THR A 10 -5.63 -2.72 3.92
CA THR A 10 -6.54 -3.69 3.32
C THR A 10 -6.40 -5.05 4.00
N THR A 11 -7.51 -5.63 4.43
CA THR A 11 -7.56 -6.97 5.02
C THR A 11 -8.14 -7.96 4.03
N ALA A 12 -7.48 -9.10 3.86
CA ALA A 12 -7.98 -10.20 3.01
C ALA A 12 -7.60 -11.55 3.63
N PRO A 13 -8.34 -11.99 4.67
CA PRO A 13 -7.93 -13.06 5.58
C PRO A 13 -7.61 -14.42 4.94
N SER A 14 -8.09 -14.67 3.73
CA SER A 14 -7.92 -15.93 3.01
C SER A 14 -6.67 -16.01 2.13
N TYR A 15 -5.92 -14.91 1.97
CA TYR A 15 -4.76 -14.85 1.07
C TYR A 15 -3.42 -14.97 1.82
N GLY A 16 -2.50 -15.74 1.22
CA GLY A 16 -1.10 -15.79 1.63
C GLY A 16 -0.37 -14.48 1.31
N ALA A 17 0.78 -14.24 1.94
CA ALA A 17 1.53 -12.99 1.74
C ALA A 17 1.89 -12.71 0.26
N ALA A 18 2.23 -13.75 -0.51
CA ALA A 18 2.52 -13.61 -1.95
C ALA A 18 1.29 -13.23 -2.78
N ASP A 19 0.11 -13.74 -2.41
CA ASP A 19 -1.16 -13.41 -3.08
C ASP A 19 -1.62 -12.01 -2.70
N ILE A 20 -1.45 -11.61 -1.43
CA ILE A 20 -1.68 -10.22 -0.99
C ILE A 20 -0.80 -9.26 -1.80
N GLU A 21 0.48 -9.56 -1.93
CA GLU A 21 1.42 -8.72 -2.67
C GLU A 21 0.97 -8.55 -4.14
N ARG A 22 0.68 -9.66 -4.82
CA ARG A 22 0.29 -9.68 -6.24
C ARG A 22 -1.09 -9.13 -6.54
N LEU A 23 -2.08 -9.45 -5.72
CA LEU A 23 -3.49 -9.18 -6.02
C LEU A 23 -4.02 -7.93 -5.32
N VAL A 24 -3.33 -7.43 -4.28
CA VAL A 24 -3.80 -6.30 -3.47
C VAL A 24 -2.77 -5.18 -3.46
N THR A 25 -1.56 -5.43 -2.96
CA THR A 25 -0.56 -4.38 -2.73
C THR A 25 -0.10 -3.76 -4.05
N PHE A 26 0.41 -4.56 -5.01
CA PHE A 26 0.89 -4.03 -6.29
C PHE A 26 -0.16 -3.20 -7.06
N PRO A 27 -1.43 -3.63 -7.19
CA PRO A 27 -2.46 -2.80 -7.81
C PRO A 27 -2.69 -1.45 -7.09
N ILE A 28 -2.66 -1.43 -5.76
CA ILE A 28 -2.82 -0.19 -4.97
C ILE A 28 -1.63 0.75 -5.22
N GLU A 29 -0.41 0.23 -5.23
CA GLU A 29 0.79 1.02 -5.55
C GLU A 29 0.71 1.61 -6.96
N GLN A 30 0.34 0.79 -7.94
CA GLN A 30 0.23 1.23 -9.32
C GLN A 30 -0.82 2.33 -9.48
N ALA A 31 -1.99 2.18 -8.84
CA ALA A 31 -3.05 3.18 -8.86
C ALA A 31 -2.65 4.49 -8.16
N THR A 32 -1.82 4.42 -7.12
CA THR A 32 -1.40 5.61 -6.33
C THR A 32 -0.15 6.29 -6.88
N SER A 33 0.70 5.59 -7.65
CA SER A 33 1.97 6.09 -8.19
C SER A 33 1.87 7.36 -9.05
N ASN A 34 0.70 7.66 -9.62
CA ASN A 34 0.49 8.81 -10.50
C ASN A 34 -0.14 10.03 -9.80
N ILE A 35 -0.31 9.99 -8.48
CA ILE A 35 -0.85 11.12 -7.73
C ILE A 35 0.24 12.20 -7.61
N SER A 36 -0.10 13.44 -7.98
CA SER A 36 0.81 14.57 -7.86
C SER A 36 1.12 14.89 -6.41
N GLY A 37 2.38 15.26 -6.13
CA GLY A 37 2.82 15.66 -4.80
C GLY A 37 3.24 14.51 -3.88
N ILE A 38 3.32 13.27 -4.38
CA ILE A 38 3.92 12.17 -3.61
C ILE A 38 5.43 12.37 -3.49
N THR A 39 5.93 12.32 -2.26
CA THR A 39 7.36 12.33 -1.93
C THR A 39 7.90 10.91 -1.72
N GLU A 40 7.10 10.01 -1.14
CA GLU A 40 7.50 8.62 -0.88
C GLU A 40 6.31 7.67 -0.94
N LEU A 41 6.52 6.47 -1.48
CA LEU A 41 5.58 5.37 -1.43
C LEU A 41 6.26 4.16 -0.80
N ARG A 42 5.63 3.60 0.24
CA ARG A 42 6.09 2.39 0.93
C ARG A 42 4.93 1.42 1.08
N SER A 43 5.23 0.14 1.00
CA SER A 43 4.26 -0.90 1.28
C SER A 43 4.86 -2.05 2.08
N PHE A 44 3.99 -2.80 2.74
CA PHE A 44 4.33 -4.14 3.20
C PHE A 44 3.10 -5.03 3.15
N SER A 45 3.35 -6.31 2.87
CA SER A 45 2.34 -7.36 2.84
C SER A 45 2.67 -8.45 3.84
N ARG A 46 1.65 -8.93 4.55
CA ARG A 46 1.71 -10.14 5.37
C ARG A 46 0.44 -10.96 5.15
N PHE A 47 0.40 -12.17 5.70
CA PHE A 47 -0.79 -13.00 5.67
C PHE A 47 -2.04 -12.19 6.06
N GLY A 48 -3.00 -12.13 5.14
CA GLY A 48 -4.26 -11.42 5.34
C GLY A 48 -4.21 -9.90 5.43
N LEU A 49 -3.07 -9.23 5.20
CA LEU A 49 -2.95 -7.78 5.34
C LEU A 49 -2.01 -7.15 4.32
N SER A 50 -2.49 -6.08 3.68
CA SER A 50 -1.68 -5.10 2.94
C SER A 50 -1.70 -3.77 3.69
N LEU A 51 -0.55 -3.13 3.81
CA LEU A 51 -0.42 -1.73 4.24
C LEU A 51 0.37 -0.96 3.18
N VAL A 52 -0.25 0.06 2.59
CA VAL A 52 0.41 1.02 1.70
C VAL A 52 0.42 2.38 2.39
N THR A 53 1.58 3.03 2.40
CA THR A 53 1.79 4.36 2.98
C THR A 53 2.26 5.31 1.88
N VAL A 54 1.52 6.40 1.69
CA VAL A 54 1.82 7.47 0.76
C VAL A 54 2.20 8.71 1.56
N VAL A 55 3.37 9.27 1.30
CA VAL A 55 3.85 10.50 1.94
C VAL A 55 3.79 11.63 0.92
N PHE A 56 3.20 12.75 1.31
CA PHE A 56 3.17 14.02 0.59
C PHE A 56 4.18 14.99 1.21
#